data_AF-A0A7C2KKT2-F1
#
_entry.id   AF-A0A7C2KKT2-F1
#
_cell.length_a   1.000
_cell.length_b   1.000
_cell.length_c   1.000
_cell.angle_alpha   90.00
_cell.angle_beta   90.00
_cell.angle_gamma   90.00
#
_symmetry.space_group_name_H-M   'P 1'
#
loop_
_entity.id
_entity.type
_entity.pdbx_description
1 polymer ?
#
loop_
_entity_poly.entity_id
_entity_poly.type
_entity_poly.pdbx_seq_one_letter_code
_entity_poly.pdbx_strand_id
1 'polypeptide(L)'
;MVSRDLVFHDLNDPILFFGEQDQNIRFLEKEFLVSIYPKNNHIRIEGLEENILLAEKTLDFIFHESQKGINLQKNDLQVVVHQIKEDEKFDASHLDAEEIVLAKTRKIIKPKTTHQAKYLRAMRKHDLVFGLGPAGTGKTYLAVAMGLNALLQDKVQRLILTRPVVEAGENLGFLPGDLQQKINPYLRPLFDAIFDMISYEDFAKYRDRERIEIAPLAYMRGRTLNNAFTILDEAQNTTKSQLMMFLTRLGPNSQTIVTGDMTQTDLPQKEKSGLSTVTQILKSIDEIKFIHFDDRDIVRHALVRKIVKAFEQSKL
;
A
#
# COMPACT_ATOMS: atom_id res chain seq x y z
N MET A 1 -12.48 -21.76 30.02
CA MET A 1 -11.66 -22.17 28.87
C MET A 1 -12.38 -23.29 28.18
N VAL A 2 -12.41 -23.24 26.86
CA VAL A 2 -13.05 -24.22 25.98
C VAL A 2 -11.99 -24.80 25.03
N SER A 3 -12.32 -25.91 24.39
CA SER A 3 -11.45 -26.59 23.42
C SER A 3 -12.21 -26.74 22.10
N ARG A 4 -11.54 -26.50 20.98
CA ARG A 4 -12.08 -26.64 19.62
C ARG A 4 -11.13 -27.46 18.77
N ASP A 5 -11.66 -28.48 18.10
CA ASP A 5 -10.90 -29.31 17.15
C ASP A 5 -11.20 -28.86 15.72
N LEU A 6 -10.15 -28.56 14.95
CA LEU A 6 -10.19 -28.20 13.54
C LEU A 6 -9.55 -29.30 12.70
N VAL A 7 -10.01 -29.46 11.46
CA VAL A 7 -9.46 -30.45 10.51
C VAL A 7 -9.13 -29.76 9.20
N PHE A 8 -7.84 -29.73 8.84
CA PHE A 8 -7.33 -29.16 7.60
C PHE A 8 -7.03 -30.27 6.59
N HIS A 9 -8.01 -30.61 5.76
CA HIS A 9 -7.84 -31.62 4.72
C HIS A 9 -6.80 -31.17 3.68
N ASP A 10 -6.03 -32.12 3.12
CA ASP A 10 -5.09 -31.85 2.03
C ASP A 10 -4.00 -30.82 2.35
N LEU A 11 -3.42 -30.88 3.56
CA LEU A 11 -2.26 -30.08 3.96
C LEU A 11 -1.01 -30.48 3.14
N ASN A 12 -0.88 -29.89 1.95
CA ASN A 12 0.10 -30.33 0.94
C ASN A 12 1.54 -30.07 1.36
N ASP A 13 1.78 -28.95 2.05
CA ASP A 13 3.08 -28.57 2.59
C ASP A 13 2.97 -28.17 4.07
N PRO A 14 3.26 -29.12 4.99
CA PRO A 14 3.25 -28.84 6.42
C PRO A 14 4.22 -27.74 6.85
N ILE A 15 5.35 -27.57 6.15
CA ILE A 15 6.37 -26.58 6.51
C ILE A 15 5.84 -25.17 6.25
N LEU A 16 5.14 -24.97 5.13
CA LEU A 16 4.51 -23.67 4.84
C LEU A 16 3.42 -23.31 5.85
N PHE A 17 2.70 -24.31 6.36
CA PHE A 17 1.63 -24.10 7.32
C PHE A 17 2.15 -23.87 8.75
N PHE A 18 2.89 -24.84 9.30
CA PHE A 18 3.39 -24.77 10.68
C PHE A 18 4.57 -23.79 10.83
N GLY A 19 5.29 -23.55 9.74
CA GLY A 19 6.56 -22.83 9.74
C GLY A 19 7.71 -23.71 10.23
N GLU A 20 8.95 -23.29 9.97
CA GLU A 20 10.12 -23.98 10.50
C GLU A 20 10.06 -24.08 12.03
N GLN A 21 10.18 -25.30 12.56
CA GLN A 21 10.08 -25.58 14.00
C GLN A 21 8.77 -25.04 14.62
N ASP A 22 7.65 -25.14 13.92
CA ASP A 22 6.33 -24.68 14.38
C ASP A 22 6.31 -23.18 14.76
N GLN A 23 7.14 -22.37 14.11
CA GLN A 23 7.24 -20.93 14.44
C GLN A 23 5.92 -20.18 14.23
N ASN A 24 5.07 -20.60 13.28
CA ASN A 24 3.78 -19.96 13.03
C ASN A 24 2.84 -20.28 14.20
N ILE A 25 2.79 -21.54 14.63
CA ILE A 25 1.96 -21.97 15.77
C ILE A 25 2.35 -21.23 17.05
N ARG A 26 3.64 -21.23 17.40
CA ARG A 26 4.16 -20.51 18.58
C ARG A 26 3.87 -19.01 18.53
N PHE A 27 3.84 -18.44 17.32
CA PHE A 27 3.45 -17.05 17.12
C PHE A 27 1.97 -16.82 17.42
N LEU A 28 1.06 -17.66 16.89
CA LEU A 28 -0.38 -17.57 17.15
C LEU A 28 -0.72 -17.78 18.62
N GLU A 29 -0.12 -18.78 19.27
CA GLU A 29 -0.33 -19.06 20.71
C GLU A 29 -0.03 -17.82 21.56
N LYS A 30 1.09 -17.14 21.27
CA LYS A 30 1.49 -15.93 21.97
C LYS A 30 0.57 -14.74 21.66
N GLU A 31 0.17 -14.58 20.41
CA GLU A 31 -0.64 -13.44 19.99
C GLU A 31 -2.08 -13.52 20.49
N PHE A 32 -2.68 -14.71 20.49
CA PHE A 32 -4.08 -14.90 20.90
C PHE A 32 -4.24 -15.45 22.32
N LEU A 33 -3.15 -15.74 23.04
CA LEU A 33 -3.21 -16.32 24.38
C LEU A 33 -3.99 -17.65 24.40
N VAL A 34 -3.68 -18.52 23.44
CA VAL A 34 -4.26 -19.86 23.27
C VAL A 34 -3.15 -20.92 23.28
N SER A 35 -3.52 -22.17 23.52
CA SER A 35 -2.64 -23.33 23.31
C SER A 35 -3.10 -24.08 22.07
N ILE A 36 -2.16 -24.40 21.17
CA ILE A 36 -2.45 -25.07 19.90
C ILE A 36 -1.69 -26.39 19.84
N TYR A 37 -2.41 -27.49 19.68
CA TYR A 37 -1.88 -28.85 19.64
C TYR A 37 -2.07 -29.45 18.25
N PRO A 38 -1.08 -29.32 17.34
CA PRO A 38 -1.14 -29.93 16.02
C PRO A 38 -0.87 -31.44 16.08
N LYS A 39 -1.69 -32.22 15.37
CA LYS A 39 -1.52 -33.66 15.17
C LYS A 39 -1.95 -34.03 13.75
N ASN A 40 -0.97 -34.19 12.85
CA ASN A 40 -1.21 -34.39 11.41
C ASN A 40 -2.06 -33.24 10.84
N ASN A 41 -3.26 -33.55 10.35
CA ASN A 41 -4.24 -32.59 9.84
C ASN A 41 -5.28 -32.14 10.89
N HIS A 42 -5.19 -32.63 12.12
CA HIS A 42 -6.04 -32.21 13.23
C HIS A 42 -5.32 -31.17 14.07
N ILE A 43 -6.01 -30.07 14.37
CA ILE A 43 -5.48 -29.01 15.25
C ILE A 43 -6.48 -28.79 16.36
N ARG A 44 -6.05 -28.99 17.60
CA ARG A 44 -6.83 -28.63 18.78
C ARG A 44 -6.38 -27.29 19.31
N ILE A 45 -7.32 -26.40 19.58
CA ILE A 45 -7.09 -25.08 20.16
C ILE A 45 -7.79 -24.99 21.51
N GLU A 46 -7.08 -24.54 22.54
CA GLU A 46 -7.61 -24.34 23.89
C GLU A 46 -7.41 -22.90 24.35
N GLY A 47 -8.44 -22.29 24.95
CA GLY A 47 -8.40 -20.89 25.38
C GLY A 47 -9.76 -20.29 25.70
N LEU A 48 -9.86 -18.96 25.61
CA LEU A 48 -11.13 -18.23 25.64
C LEU A 48 -11.81 -18.33 24.27
N GLU A 49 -13.14 -18.42 24.23
CA GLU A 49 -13.93 -18.60 23.00
C GLU A 49 -13.60 -17.55 21.93
N GLU A 50 -13.51 -16.28 22.34
CA GLU A 50 -13.14 -15.15 21.47
C GLU A 50 -11.75 -15.32 20.86
N ASN A 51 -10.77 -15.75 21.66
CA ASN A 51 -9.39 -15.94 21.22
C ASN A 51 -9.23 -17.14 20.29
N ILE A 52 -9.98 -18.22 20.56
CA ILE A 52 -10.03 -19.40 19.68
C ILE A 52 -10.55 -19.00 18.30
N LEU A 53 -11.60 -18.18 18.23
CA LEU A 53 -12.18 -17.73 16.96
C LEU A 53 -11.16 -16.91 16.13
N LEU A 54 -10.36 -16.05 16.77
CA LEU A 54 -9.31 -15.28 16.09
C LEU A 54 -8.16 -16.18 15.61
N ALA A 55 -7.76 -17.16 16.42
CA ALA A 55 -6.73 -18.14 16.07
C ALA A 55 -7.18 -19.02 14.89
N GLU A 56 -8.43 -19.49 14.89
CA GLU A 56 -9.03 -20.26 13.80
C GLU A 56 -9.01 -19.50 12.47
N LYS A 57 -9.50 -18.26 12.45
CA LYS A 57 -9.45 -17.41 11.23
C LYS A 57 -8.04 -17.23 10.70
N THR A 58 -7.06 -17.09 11.60
CA THR A 58 -5.66 -16.94 11.21
C THR A 58 -5.10 -18.25 10.65
N LEU A 59 -5.45 -19.41 11.24
CA LEU A 59 -5.05 -20.72 10.74
C LEU A 59 -5.68 -21.00 9.38
N ASP A 60 -6.96 -20.68 9.16
CA ASP A 60 -7.61 -20.79 7.85
C ASP A 60 -6.88 -19.96 6.78
N PHE A 61 -6.46 -18.74 7.11
CA PHE A 61 -5.65 -17.91 6.21
C PHE A 61 -4.31 -18.57 5.87
N ILE A 62 -3.58 -19.06 6.89
CA ILE A 62 -2.29 -19.72 6.70
C ILE A 62 -2.45 -20.97 5.83
N PHE A 63 -3.52 -21.74 6.06
CA PHE A 63 -3.87 -22.89 5.25
C PHE A 63 -4.09 -22.49 3.79
N HIS A 64 -4.91 -21.47 3.53
CA HIS A 64 -5.15 -21.02 2.16
C HIS A 64 -3.89 -20.53 1.43
N GLU A 65 -2.96 -19.85 2.12
CA GLU A 65 -1.70 -19.42 1.53
C GLU A 65 -0.71 -20.59 1.32
N SER A 66 -0.66 -21.54 2.26
CA SER A 66 0.19 -22.73 2.11
C SER A 66 -0.24 -23.60 0.92
N GLN A 67 -1.55 -23.72 0.68
CA GLN A 67 -2.10 -24.43 -0.49
C GLN A 67 -1.69 -23.79 -1.83
N LYS A 68 -1.32 -22.51 -1.83
CA LYS A 68 -0.80 -21.80 -3.01
C LYS A 68 0.73 -21.88 -3.14
N GLY A 69 1.40 -22.59 -2.24
CA GLY A 69 2.86 -22.65 -2.18
C GLY A 69 3.51 -21.36 -1.66
N ILE A 70 2.75 -20.51 -0.96
CA ILE A 70 3.24 -19.22 -0.45
C ILE A 70 3.84 -19.43 0.94
N ASN A 71 5.11 -19.08 1.08
CA ASN A 71 5.78 -19.02 2.37
C ASN A 71 5.53 -17.68 3.05
N LEU A 72 4.68 -17.70 4.09
CA LEU A 72 4.37 -16.51 4.86
C LEU A 72 5.54 -16.11 5.75
N GLN A 73 6.05 -14.90 5.54
CA GLN A 73 7.04 -14.35 6.46
C GLN A 73 6.35 -13.87 7.74
N LYS A 74 7.13 -13.80 8.83
CA LYS A 74 6.66 -13.31 10.13
C LYS A 74 5.95 -11.96 10.05
N ASN A 75 6.41 -11.06 9.18
CA ASN A 75 5.76 -9.75 8.98
C ASN A 75 4.37 -9.87 8.35
N ASP A 76 4.16 -10.83 7.45
CA ASP A 76 2.86 -11.03 6.81
C ASP A 76 1.85 -11.56 7.82
N LEU A 77 2.25 -12.54 8.63
CA LEU A 77 1.44 -13.06 9.73
C LEU A 77 1.07 -11.97 10.74
N GLN A 78 2.01 -11.10 11.09
CA GLN A 78 1.75 -9.99 12.02
C GLN A 78 0.71 -9.00 11.50
N VAL A 79 0.70 -8.74 10.20
CA VAL A 79 -0.31 -7.85 9.61
C VAL A 79 -1.68 -8.50 9.67
N VAL A 80 -1.79 -9.77 9.27
CA VAL A 80 -3.07 -10.50 9.27
C VAL A 80 -3.63 -10.66 10.69
N VAL A 81 -2.79 -11.05 11.66
CA VAL A 81 -3.20 -11.12 13.06
C VAL A 81 -3.70 -9.76 13.57
N HIS A 82 -3.01 -8.67 13.22
CA HIS A 82 -3.45 -7.34 13.61
C HIS A 82 -4.81 -6.97 12.99
N GLN A 83 -5.01 -7.26 11.70
CA GLN A 83 -6.29 -7.00 11.02
C GLN A 83 -7.44 -7.81 11.62
N ILE A 84 -7.22 -9.10 11.90
CA ILE A 84 -8.22 -10.00 12.52
C ILE A 84 -8.59 -9.53 13.94
N LYS A 85 -7.62 -9.04 14.72
CA LYS A 85 -7.87 -8.48 16.06
C LYS A 85 -8.67 -7.17 16.04
N GLU A 86 -8.47 -6.34 15.02
CA GLU A 86 -9.11 -5.02 14.91
C GLU A 86 -10.49 -5.07 14.23
N ASP A 87 -10.73 -6.06 13.38
CA ASP A 87 -12.01 -6.28 12.69
C ASP A 87 -12.34 -7.77 12.64
N GLU A 88 -13.25 -8.21 13.50
CA GLU A 88 -13.72 -9.60 13.50
C GLU A 88 -14.36 -10.02 12.17
N LYS A 89 -14.83 -9.09 11.34
CA LYS A 89 -15.40 -9.39 10.02
C LYS A 89 -14.35 -9.44 8.92
N PHE A 90 -13.07 -9.25 9.26
CA PHE A 90 -11.98 -9.37 8.30
C PHE A 90 -11.93 -10.79 7.74
N ASP A 91 -12.15 -10.90 6.43
CA ASP A 91 -11.96 -12.13 5.68
C ASP A 91 -10.77 -11.93 4.74
N ALA A 92 -9.69 -12.64 5.06
CA ALA A 92 -8.44 -12.55 4.34
C ALA A 92 -8.54 -13.10 2.91
N SER A 93 -9.52 -13.97 2.60
CA SER A 93 -9.75 -14.49 1.25
C SER A 93 -10.14 -13.38 0.25
N HIS A 94 -10.76 -12.29 0.75
CA HIS A 94 -11.07 -11.12 -0.08
C HIS A 94 -9.83 -10.32 -0.51
N LEU A 95 -8.68 -10.51 0.13
CA LEU A 95 -7.43 -9.85 -0.26
C LEU A 95 -6.88 -10.42 -1.57
N ASP A 96 -6.96 -11.73 -1.75
CA ASP A 96 -6.42 -12.43 -2.93
C ASP A 96 -7.09 -12.00 -4.23
N ALA A 97 -8.41 -11.74 -4.17
CA ALA A 97 -9.18 -11.29 -5.33
C ALA A 97 -8.66 -9.97 -5.92
N GLU A 98 -7.90 -9.20 -5.14
CA GLU A 98 -7.41 -7.88 -5.54
C GLU A 98 -5.92 -7.84 -5.86
N GLU A 99 -5.22 -8.99 -5.90
CA GLU A 99 -3.78 -9.04 -6.20
C GLU A 99 -3.39 -8.43 -7.56
N ILE A 100 -2.18 -7.89 -7.63
CA ILE A 100 -1.56 -7.41 -8.87
C ILE A 100 -0.45 -8.38 -9.22
N VAL A 101 -0.62 -9.10 -10.32
CA VAL A 101 0.45 -9.89 -10.93
C VAL A 101 1.11 -9.05 -12.02
N LEU A 102 2.31 -8.55 -11.74
CA LEU A 102 3.05 -7.75 -12.71
C LEU A 102 3.40 -8.60 -13.93
N ALA A 103 2.95 -8.13 -15.10
CA ALA A 103 3.32 -8.75 -16.36
C ALA A 103 4.85 -8.73 -16.54
N LYS A 104 5.39 -9.73 -17.24
CA LYS A 104 6.84 -9.97 -17.46
C LYS A 104 7.64 -10.41 -16.24
N THR A 105 7.54 -9.74 -15.09
CA THR A 105 8.30 -10.13 -13.88
C THR A 105 7.62 -11.24 -13.09
N ARG A 106 6.31 -11.46 -13.28
CA ARG A 106 5.47 -12.39 -12.48
C ARG A 106 5.47 -12.08 -10.98
N LYS A 107 5.98 -10.91 -10.58
CA LYS A 107 5.94 -10.47 -9.19
C LYS A 107 4.50 -10.22 -8.77
N ILE A 108 4.11 -10.83 -7.65
CA ILE A 108 2.77 -10.71 -7.07
C ILE A 108 2.81 -9.64 -5.98
N ILE A 109 1.92 -8.66 -6.07
CA ILE A 109 1.72 -7.61 -5.08
C ILE A 109 0.30 -7.75 -4.54
N LYS A 110 0.18 -8.13 -3.26
CA LYS A 110 -1.11 -8.33 -2.60
C LYS A 110 -1.43 -7.17 -1.65
N PRO A 111 -2.70 -6.74 -1.56
CA PRO A 111 -3.12 -5.91 -0.44
C PRO A 111 -2.99 -6.72 0.85
N LYS A 112 -2.61 -6.07 1.94
CA LYS A 112 -2.46 -6.69 3.26
C LYS A 112 -3.58 -6.30 4.23
N THR A 113 -4.44 -5.38 3.82
CA THR A 113 -5.48 -4.79 4.67
C THR A 113 -6.76 -4.58 3.84
N THR A 114 -7.90 -4.49 4.51
CA THR A 114 -9.18 -4.27 3.84
C THR A 114 -9.22 -2.94 3.07
N HIS A 115 -8.64 -1.86 3.60
CA HIS A 115 -8.59 -0.58 2.88
C HIS A 115 -7.66 -0.64 1.68
N GLN A 116 -6.53 -1.35 1.76
CA GLN A 116 -5.66 -1.60 0.61
C GLN A 116 -6.40 -2.36 -0.50
N ALA A 117 -7.18 -3.40 -0.15
CA ALA A 117 -7.99 -4.14 -1.12
C ALA A 117 -9.08 -3.24 -1.77
N LYS A 118 -9.80 -2.46 -0.95
CA LYS A 118 -10.77 -1.46 -1.44
C LYS A 118 -10.13 -0.43 -2.35
N TYR A 119 -8.90 -0.02 -2.06
CA TYR A 119 -8.14 0.94 -2.86
C TYR A 119 -7.79 0.39 -4.24
N LEU A 120 -7.24 -0.83 -4.30
CA LEU A 120 -6.97 -1.50 -5.58
C LEU A 120 -8.24 -1.70 -6.40
N ARG A 121 -9.34 -2.10 -5.76
CA ARG A 121 -10.65 -2.21 -6.41
C ARG A 121 -11.15 -0.88 -6.97
N ALA A 122 -10.98 0.21 -6.23
CA ALA A 122 -11.35 1.54 -6.69
C ALA A 122 -10.55 1.95 -7.93
N MET A 123 -9.23 1.72 -7.94
CA MET A 123 -8.40 1.95 -9.13
C MET A 123 -8.82 1.10 -10.32
N ARG A 124 -9.36 -0.10 -10.15
CA ARG A 124 -9.84 -0.87 -11.31
C ARG A 124 -11.11 -0.29 -11.94
N LYS A 125 -11.86 0.55 -11.23
CA LYS A 125 -13.23 0.97 -11.60
C LYS A 125 -13.40 2.46 -11.89
N HIS A 126 -12.49 3.31 -11.42
CA HIS A 126 -12.65 4.76 -11.45
C HIS A 126 -11.43 5.45 -12.07
N ASP A 127 -11.67 6.46 -12.89
CA ASP A 127 -10.61 7.21 -13.57
C ASP A 127 -9.87 8.18 -12.64
N LEU A 128 -10.49 8.56 -11.51
CA LEU A 128 -9.86 9.40 -10.48
C LEU A 128 -10.07 8.82 -9.09
N VAL A 129 -8.97 8.46 -8.42
CA VAL A 129 -8.99 7.89 -7.07
C VAL A 129 -8.03 8.63 -6.14
N PHE A 130 -8.52 8.97 -4.96
CA PHE A 130 -7.73 9.55 -3.87
C PHE A 130 -7.42 8.47 -2.82
N GLY A 131 -6.14 8.23 -2.56
CA GLY A 131 -5.67 7.43 -1.42
C GLY A 131 -5.18 8.35 -0.30
N LEU A 132 -5.96 8.47 0.77
CA LEU A 132 -5.75 9.45 1.83
C LEU A 132 -5.44 8.75 3.15
N GLY A 133 -4.34 9.08 3.81
CA GLY A 133 -4.06 8.59 5.16
C GLY A 133 -2.58 8.50 5.49
N PRO A 134 -2.22 7.88 6.62
CA PRO A 134 -0.88 7.91 7.19
C PRO A 134 0.24 7.38 6.29
N ALA A 135 1.49 7.75 6.61
CA ALA A 135 2.67 7.18 5.98
C ALA A 135 2.85 5.69 6.34
N GLY A 136 3.21 4.85 5.36
CA GLY A 136 3.39 3.41 5.55
C GLY A 136 2.11 2.57 5.40
N THR A 137 0.99 3.17 4.99
CA THR A 137 -0.26 2.48 4.66
C THR A 137 -0.27 1.83 3.27
N GLY A 138 0.80 2.03 2.48
CA GLY A 138 0.95 1.44 1.14
C GLY A 138 0.28 2.21 0.00
N LYS A 139 -0.36 3.36 0.27
CA LYS A 139 -1.10 4.16 -0.73
C LYS A 139 -0.29 4.46 -2.02
N THR A 140 0.95 4.91 -1.90
CA THR A 140 1.80 5.24 -3.05
C THR A 140 2.31 3.98 -3.72
N TYR A 141 2.79 3.01 -2.94
CA TYR A 141 3.32 1.74 -3.44
C TYR A 141 2.29 0.96 -4.28
N LEU A 142 1.06 0.83 -3.78
CA LEU A 142 -0.03 0.15 -4.50
C LEU A 142 -0.48 0.90 -5.75
N ALA A 143 -0.45 2.24 -5.73
CA ALA A 143 -0.73 3.04 -6.92
C ALA A 143 0.32 2.83 -8.01
N VAL A 144 1.61 2.84 -7.63
CA VAL A 144 2.72 2.57 -8.55
C VAL A 144 2.61 1.16 -9.12
N ALA A 145 2.28 0.16 -8.30
CA ALA A 145 2.06 -1.22 -8.74
C ALA A 145 0.94 -1.32 -9.79
N MET A 146 -0.19 -0.64 -9.56
CA MET A 146 -1.32 -0.65 -10.48
C MET A 146 -0.96 0.03 -11.81
N GLY A 147 -0.34 1.21 -11.74
CA GLY A 147 0.06 1.97 -12.93
C GLY A 147 1.11 1.25 -13.76
N LEU A 148 2.09 0.63 -13.10
CA LEU A 148 3.11 -0.18 -13.77
C LEU A 148 2.48 -1.41 -14.41
N ASN A 149 1.55 -2.09 -13.74
CA ASN A 149 0.83 -3.22 -14.33
C ASN A 149 0.03 -2.80 -15.59
N ALA A 150 -0.69 -1.68 -15.51
CA ALA A 150 -1.43 -1.13 -16.64
C ALA A 150 -0.51 -0.82 -17.84
N LEU A 151 0.68 -0.25 -17.57
CA LEU A 151 1.69 0.01 -18.59
C LEU A 151 2.22 -1.30 -19.21
N LEU A 152 2.58 -2.28 -18.38
CA LEU A 152 3.18 -3.54 -18.83
C LEU A 152 2.19 -4.43 -19.60
N GLN A 153 0.88 -4.22 -19.38
CA GLN A 153 -0.22 -4.84 -20.13
C GLN A 153 -0.65 -4.01 -21.35
N ASP A 154 0.08 -2.93 -21.67
CA ASP A 154 -0.21 -1.98 -22.76
C ASP A 154 -1.64 -1.39 -22.71
N LYS A 155 -2.26 -1.34 -21.52
CA LYS A 155 -3.55 -0.66 -21.29
C LYS A 155 -3.41 0.86 -21.33
N VAL A 156 -2.23 1.34 -20.95
CA VAL A 156 -1.82 2.75 -21.09
C VAL A 156 -0.47 2.80 -21.81
N GLN A 157 -0.23 3.92 -22.48
CA GLN A 157 1.04 4.16 -23.19
C GLN A 157 2.13 4.66 -22.24
N ARG A 158 1.74 5.40 -21.20
CA ARG A 158 2.66 6.06 -20.26
C ARG A 158 2.23 5.90 -18.80
N LEU A 159 3.21 5.74 -17.92
CA LEU A 159 3.09 5.89 -16.48
C LEU A 159 3.83 7.16 -16.07
N ILE A 160 3.12 8.11 -15.45
CA ILE A 160 3.66 9.40 -15.04
C ILE A 160 3.56 9.51 -13.52
N LEU A 161 4.69 9.58 -12.85
CA LEU A 161 4.79 9.77 -11.41
C LEU A 161 5.23 11.21 -11.13
N THR A 162 4.46 11.92 -10.33
CA THR A 162 4.75 13.30 -10.00
C THR A 162 4.60 13.57 -8.51
N ARG A 163 5.42 14.50 -8.00
CA ARG A 163 5.40 14.96 -6.60
C ARG A 163 5.57 16.48 -6.58
N PRO A 164 4.89 17.21 -5.69
CA PRO A 164 5.20 18.61 -5.46
C PRO A 164 6.58 18.71 -4.79
N VAL A 165 7.39 19.66 -5.27
CA VAL A 165 8.66 20.00 -4.61
C VAL A 165 8.35 21.10 -3.62
N VAL A 166 8.49 20.79 -2.33
CA VAL A 166 8.31 21.73 -1.23
C VAL A 166 9.62 21.83 -0.46
N GLU A 167 10.06 23.06 -0.21
CA GLU A 167 11.27 23.37 0.56
C GLU A 167 11.01 23.09 2.05
N ALA A 168 10.99 21.81 2.43
CA ALA A 168 10.90 21.41 3.83
C ALA A 168 12.31 21.40 4.45
N GLY A 169 12.70 22.49 5.09
CA GLY A 169 13.92 22.59 5.91
C GLY A 169 15.12 23.27 5.24
N GLU A 170 15.43 22.96 3.99
CA GLU A 170 16.51 23.61 3.22
C GLU A 170 15.96 24.22 1.92
N ASN A 171 16.34 25.46 1.59
CA ASN A 171 15.96 26.04 0.30
C ASN A 171 16.67 25.26 -0.81
N LEU A 172 15.95 24.87 -1.87
CA LEU A 172 16.53 24.19 -3.04
C LEU A 172 17.67 25.01 -3.66
N GLY A 173 17.65 26.33 -3.47
CA GLY A 173 18.73 27.24 -3.85
C GLY A 173 20.10 26.87 -3.27
N PHE A 174 20.18 26.28 -2.08
CA PHE A 174 21.44 26.01 -1.36
C PHE A 174 22.02 24.61 -1.58
N LEU A 175 21.24 23.65 -2.10
CA LEU A 175 21.75 22.34 -2.44
C LEU A 175 22.79 22.45 -3.58
N PRO A 176 23.95 21.75 -3.53
CA PRO A 176 24.92 21.80 -4.62
C PRO A 176 24.39 21.07 -5.87
N GLY A 177 24.88 21.45 -7.05
CA GLY A 177 24.55 20.79 -8.32
C GLY A 177 23.55 21.52 -9.21
N ASP A 178 23.21 20.90 -10.33
CA ASP A 178 22.18 21.41 -11.26
C ASP A 178 20.76 21.27 -10.68
N LEU A 179 19.78 21.91 -11.32
CA LEU A 179 18.39 21.89 -10.85
C LEU A 179 17.81 20.47 -10.73
N GLN A 180 18.22 19.54 -11.61
CA GLN A 180 17.74 18.15 -11.57
C GLN A 180 18.35 17.41 -10.38
N GLN A 181 19.65 17.58 -10.13
CA GLN A 181 20.35 17.01 -8.97
C GLN A 181 19.74 17.47 -7.65
N LYS A 182 19.27 18.72 -7.58
CA LYS A 182 18.60 19.28 -6.39
C LYS A 182 17.19 18.69 -6.17
N ILE A 183 16.49 18.31 -7.24
CA ILE A 183 15.11 17.81 -7.16
C ILE A 183 15.05 16.28 -6.98
N ASN A 184 16.02 15.55 -7.53
CA ASN A 184 16.08 14.09 -7.47
C ASN A 184 15.89 13.49 -6.06
N PRO A 185 16.42 14.07 -4.96
CA PRO A 185 16.17 13.56 -3.61
C PRO A 185 14.68 13.47 -3.25
N TYR A 186 13.86 14.44 -3.66
CA TYR A 186 12.42 14.46 -3.38
C TYR A 186 11.66 13.41 -4.19
N LEU A 187 12.15 13.09 -5.38
CA LEU A 187 11.55 12.08 -6.26
C LEU A 187 12.03 10.66 -5.93
N ARG A 188 13.10 10.51 -5.14
CA ARG A 188 13.74 9.23 -4.85
C ARG A 188 12.79 8.12 -4.37
N PRO A 189 11.81 8.38 -3.47
CA PRO A 189 10.87 7.35 -3.05
C PRO A 189 10.05 6.74 -4.20
N LEU A 190 9.79 7.51 -5.27
CA LEU A 190 9.08 7.01 -6.46
C LEU A 190 9.97 6.10 -7.31
N PHE A 191 11.28 6.41 -7.40
CA PHE A 191 12.25 5.53 -8.04
C PHE A 191 12.37 4.21 -7.27
N ASP A 192 12.51 4.28 -5.95
CA ASP A 192 12.66 3.08 -5.11
C ASP A 192 11.43 2.17 -5.23
N ALA A 193 10.21 2.74 -5.25
CA ALA A 193 8.98 1.98 -5.46
C ALA A 193 8.94 1.24 -6.82
N ILE A 194 9.50 1.85 -7.88
CA ILE A 194 9.59 1.21 -9.20
C ILE A 194 10.66 0.11 -9.20
N PHE A 195 11.83 0.37 -8.62
CA PHE A 195 12.94 -0.60 -8.57
C PHE A 195 12.64 -1.81 -7.69
N ASP A 196 11.72 -1.68 -6.73
CA ASP A 196 11.17 -2.83 -6.04
C ASP A 196 10.38 -3.75 -6.99
N MET A 197 9.85 -3.25 -8.11
CA MET A 197 8.88 -3.96 -8.96
C MET A 197 9.47 -4.49 -10.27
N ILE A 198 10.43 -3.78 -10.85
CA ILE A 198 11.13 -4.11 -12.09
C ILE A 198 12.64 -3.87 -11.94
N SER A 199 13.43 -4.53 -12.78
CA SER A 199 14.89 -4.33 -12.77
C SER A 199 15.27 -2.92 -13.24
N TYR A 200 16.49 -2.51 -12.92
CA TYR A 200 17.02 -1.22 -13.36
C TYR A 200 17.10 -1.13 -14.89
N GLU A 201 17.47 -2.22 -15.55
CA GLU A 201 17.57 -2.32 -17.02
C GLU A 201 16.20 -2.15 -17.69
N ASP A 202 15.17 -2.82 -17.13
CA ASP A 202 13.79 -2.66 -17.61
C ASP A 202 13.31 -1.22 -17.41
N PHE A 203 13.54 -0.65 -16.23
CA PHE A 203 13.19 0.75 -15.97
C PHE A 203 13.86 1.70 -16.97
N ALA A 204 15.18 1.57 -17.18
CA ALA A 204 15.92 2.39 -18.12
C ALA A 204 15.31 2.30 -19.53
N LYS A 205 15.00 1.09 -19.99
CA LYS A 205 14.35 0.86 -21.29
C LYS A 205 12.98 1.54 -21.41
N TYR A 206 12.14 1.52 -20.37
CA TYR A 206 10.85 2.20 -20.40
C TYR A 206 11.00 3.73 -20.30
N ARG A 207 11.96 4.21 -19.51
CA ARG A 207 12.25 5.63 -19.37
C ARG A 207 12.79 6.23 -20.66
N ASP A 208 13.73 5.58 -21.33
CA ASP A 208 14.35 6.06 -22.58
C ASP A 208 13.34 6.09 -23.74
N ARG A 209 12.27 5.29 -23.64
CA ARG A 209 11.12 5.31 -24.56
C ARG A 209 9.99 6.25 -24.12
N GLU A 210 10.23 7.05 -23.08
CA GLU A 210 9.25 7.98 -22.48
C GLU A 210 7.96 7.30 -22.02
N ARG A 211 8.00 5.99 -21.73
CA ARG A 211 6.88 5.20 -21.22
C ARG A 211 6.74 5.31 -19.70
N ILE A 212 7.83 5.55 -18.99
CA ILE A 212 7.82 5.90 -17.56
C ILE A 212 8.44 7.27 -17.40
N GLU A 213 7.71 8.20 -16.80
CA GLU A 213 8.15 9.56 -16.50
C GLU A 213 8.07 9.78 -14.99
N ILE A 214 9.15 10.26 -14.38
CA ILE A 214 9.16 10.69 -12.98
C ILE A 214 9.61 12.15 -12.96
N ALA A 215 8.71 13.06 -12.60
CA ALA A 215 8.93 14.48 -12.76
C ALA A 215 8.25 15.33 -11.66
N PRO A 216 8.70 16.57 -11.43
CA PRO A 216 8.03 17.48 -10.50
C PRO A 216 6.65 17.92 -11.01
N LEU A 217 5.75 18.26 -10.07
CA LEU A 217 4.38 18.71 -10.41
C LEU A 217 4.33 19.88 -11.39
N ALA A 218 5.32 20.78 -11.34
CA ALA A 218 5.40 21.92 -12.26
C ALA A 218 5.44 21.51 -13.74
N TYR A 219 5.96 20.32 -14.06
CA TYR A 219 6.09 19.81 -15.43
C TYR A 219 4.74 19.34 -16.01
N MET A 220 3.69 19.26 -15.18
CA MET A 220 2.34 18.91 -15.63
C MET A 220 1.60 20.09 -16.27
N ARG A 221 2.10 21.32 -16.08
CA ARG A 221 1.45 22.54 -16.57
C ARG A 221 1.34 22.54 -18.10
N GLY A 222 0.15 22.87 -18.61
CA GLY A 222 -0.11 22.98 -20.05
C GLY A 222 -0.21 21.64 -20.79
N ARG A 223 -0.11 20.50 -20.09
CA ARG A 223 -0.23 19.18 -20.71
C ARG A 223 -1.69 18.72 -20.76
N THR A 224 -1.95 17.76 -21.64
CA THR A 224 -3.12 16.88 -21.56
C THR A 224 -2.59 15.46 -21.53
N LEU A 225 -2.92 14.71 -20.48
CA LEU A 225 -2.35 13.40 -20.21
C LEU A 225 -3.27 12.33 -20.81
N ASN A 226 -3.14 12.09 -22.11
CA ASN A 226 -3.90 11.07 -22.84
C ASN A 226 -3.20 9.70 -22.78
N ASN A 227 -4.00 8.62 -22.74
CA ASN A 227 -3.54 7.24 -22.69
C ASN A 227 -2.48 7.01 -21.59
N ALA A 228 -2.68 7.59 -20.41
CA ALA A 228 -1.67 7.65 -19.35
C ALA A 228 -2.25 7.24 -17.99
N PHE A 229 -1.44 6.55 -17.19
CA PHE A 229 -1.69 6.36 -15.77
C PHE A 229 -0.83 7.38 -15.02
N THR A 230 -1.46 8.29 -14.28
CA THR A 230 -0.77 9.40 -13.62
C THR A 230 -0.91 9.29 -12.11
N ILE A 231 0.16 9.48 -11.36
CA ILE A 231 0.16 9.44 -9.89
C ILE A 231 0.72 10.76 -9.38
N LEU A 232 -0.09 11.51 -8.63
CA LEU A 232 0.39 12.62 -7.82
C LEU A 232 0.59 12.16 -6.39
N ASP A 233 1.84 12.02 -6.00
CA ASP A 233 2.22 11.67 -4.63
C ASP A 233 2.38 12.90 -3.74
N GLU A 234 2.11 12.71 -2.45
CA GLU A 234 2.27 13.74 -1.41
C GLU A 234 1.45 15.00 -1.70
N ALA A 235 0.22 14.80 -2.18
CA ALA A 235 -0.67 15.86 -2.62
C ALA A 235 -1.05 16.85 -1.51
N GLN A 236 -0.87 16.50 -0.23
CA GLN A 236 -1.08 17.44 0.87
C GLN A 236 -0.15 18.67 0.76
N ASN A 237 0.99 18.51 0.08
CA ASN A 237 1.99 19.54 -0.17
C ASN A 237 1.69 20.37 -1.44
N THR A 238 0.46 20.32 -1.94
CA THR A 238 0.00 21.17 -3.05
C THR A 238 -0.89 22.29 -2.54
N THR A 239 -0.87 23.42 -3.22
CA THR A 239 -1.90 24.46 -3.06
C THR A 239 -3.17 24.07 -3.83
N LYS A 240 -4.29 24.74 -3.52
CA LYS A 240 -5.56 24.54 -4.26
C LYS A 240 -5.39 24.74 -5.77
N SER A 241 -4.62 25.75 -6.19
CA SER A 241 -4.41 26.06 -7.60
C SER A 241 -3.54 25.00 -8.29
N GLN A 242 -2.51 24.49 -7.62
CA GLN A 242 -1.67 23.41 -8.14
C GLN A 242 -2.46 22.10 -8.30
N LEU A 243 -3.26 21.71 -7.30
CA LEU A 243 -4.06 20.49 -7.38
C LEU A 243 -5.14 20.61 -8.46
N MET A 244 -5.81 21.76 -8.58
CA MET A 244 -6.76 22.01 -9.67
C MET A 244 -6.09 22.00 -11.04
N MET A 245 -4.89 22.59 -11.16
CA MET A 245 -4.10 22.55 -12.39
C MET A 245 -3.83 21.10 -12.80
N PHE A 246 -3.43 20.26 -11.84
CA PHE A 246 -3.15 18.84 -12.07
C PHE A 246 -4.37 18.03 -12.47
N LEU A 247 -5.47 18.12 -11.72
CA LEU A 247 -6.68 17.32 -11.96
C LEU A 247 -7.30 17.63 -13.33
N THR A 248 -7.18 18.87 -13.80
CA THR A 248 -7.64 19.26 -15.15
C THR A 248 -6.72 18.82 -16.29
N ARG A 249 -5.64 18.09 -16.02
CA ARG A 249 -4.79 17.49 -17.06
C ARG A 249 -5.26 16.10 -17.49
N LEU A 250 -6.20 15.47 -16.76
CA LEU A 250 -6.74 14.15 -17.09
C LEU A 250 -7.33 14.14 -18.51
N GLY A 251 -6.76 13.33 -19.39
CA GLY A 251 -7.20 13.16 -20.77
C GLY A 251 -7.98 11.86 -21.01
N PRO A 252 -8.42 11.58 -22.25
CA PRO A 252 -9.10 10.33 -22.58
C PRO A 252 -8.22 9.10 -22.40
N ASN A 253 -8.86 7.97 -22.07
CA ASN A 253 -8.23 6.67 -21.82
C ASN A 253 -7.11 6.73 -20.77
N SER A 254 -7.29 7.61 -19.78
CA SER A 254 -6.30 7.84 -18.75
C SER A 254 -6.91 7.68 -17.37
N GLN A 255 -6.02 7.45 -16.42
CA GLN A 255 -6.37 7.33 -15.03
C GLN A 255 -5.44 8.20 -14.18
N THR A 256 -5.98 8.83 -13.15
CA THR A 256 -5.23 9.64 -12.19
C THR A 256 -5.43 9.12 -10.78
N ILE A 257 -4.33 8.88 -10.08
CA ILE A 257 -4.30 8.57 -8.66
C ILE A 257 -3.67 9.74 -7.90
N VAL A 258 -4.31 10.15 -6.82
CA VAL A 258 -3.78 11.19 -5.93
C VAL A 258 -3.56 10.58 -4.55
N THR A 259 -2.34 10.60 -4.05
CA THR A 259 -2.00 10.10 -2.71
C THR A 259 -1.58 11.25 -1.81
N GLY A 260 -1.96 11.18 -0.53
CA GLY A 260 -1.52 12.17 0.45
C GLY A 260 -1.95 11.86 1.87
N ASP A 261 -1.39 12.62 2.80
CA ASP A 261 -1.72 12.57 4.23
C ASP A 261 -2.12 13.97 4.71
N MET A 262 -3.40 14.17 5.04
CA MET A 262 -3.89 15.49 5.48
C MET A 262 -3.25 15.96 6.80
N THR A 263 -2.63 15.06 7.57
CA THR A 263 -2.01 15.39 8.86
C THR A 263 -0.53 15.81 8.73
N GLN A 264 0.11 15.55 7.59
CA GLN A 264 1.55 15.78 7.37
C GLN A 264 1.80 16.82 6.27
N THR A 265 1.42 18.08 6.52
CA THR A 265 1.65 19.18 5.58
C THR A 265 3.03 19.83 5.79
N ASP A 266 3.83 19.87 4.74
CA ASP A 266 5.11 20.58 4.71
C ASP A 266 4.99 22.01 4.16
N LEU A 267 3.76 22.43 3.79
CA LEU A 267 3.50 23.80 3.34
C LEU A 267 3.83 24.82 4.44
N PRO A 268 4.35 26.01 4.09
CA PRO A 268 4.52 27.10 5.04
C PRO A 268 3.22 27.37 5.80
N GLN A 269 3.29 27.65 7.11
CA GLN A 269 2.12 27.76 8.01
C GLN A 269 0.94 28.64 7.51
N LYS A 270 1.19 29.57 6.58
CA LYS A 270 0.17 30.47 6.03
C LYS A 270 -0.65 29.85 4.88
N GLU A 271 -0.20 28.75 4.30
CA GLU A 271 -0.86 28.13 3.14
C GLU A 271 -1.70 26.93 3.56
N LYS A 272 -2.99 26.96 3.21
CA LYS A 272 -3.87 25.79 3.38
C LYS A 272 -3.57 24.76 2.29
N SER A 273 -3.46 23.50 2.70
CA SER A 273 -3.36 22.37 1.77
C SER A 273 -4.51 22.38 0.76
N GLY A 274 -4.16 22.25 -0.52
CA GLY A 274 -5.10 22.06 -1.62
C GLY A 274 -5.87 20.76 -1.47
N LEU A 275 -5.26 19.72 -0.91
CA LEU A 275 -5.86 18.40 -0.76
C LEU A 275 -7.11 18.44 0.14
N SER A 276 -7.03 19.10 1.30
CA SER A 276 -8.18 19.21 2.21
C SER A 276 -9.33 20.01 1.60
N THR A 277 -9.01 21.05 0.82
CA THR A 277 -10.03 21.88 0.17
C THR A 277 -10.69 21.14 -1.01
N VAL A 278 -9.89 20.52 -1.87
CA VAL A 278 -10.38 19.84 -3.08
C VAL A 278 -11.20 18.60 -2.73
N THR A 279 -10.78 17.82 -1.73
CA THR A 279 -11.54 16.65 -1.28
C THR A 279 -12.94 17.02 -0.78
N GLN A 280 -13.10 18.17 -0.12
CA GLN A 280 -14.43 18.67 0.27
C GLN A 280 -15.28 19.08 -0.94
N ILE A 281 -14.69 19.77 -1.91
CA ILE A 281 -15.39 20.25 -3.12
C ILE A 281 -15.83 19.09 -4.01
N LEU A 282 -14.99 18.08 -4.18
CA LEU A 282 -15.21 16.98 -5.13
C LEU A 282 -15.99 15.79 -4.53
N LYS A 283 -16.35 15.84 -3.23
CA LYS A 283 -16.98 14.72 -2.52
C LYS A 283 -18.32 14.29 -3.13
N SER A 284 -19.02 15.18 -3.82
CA SER A 284 -20.34 14.90 -4.42
C SER A 284 -20.29 14.36 -5.85
N ILE A 285 -19.09 14.13 -6.41
CA ILE A 285 -18.93 13.59 -7.77
C ILE A 285 -18.76 12.07 -7.65
N ASP A 286 -19.74 11.31 -8.12
CA ASP A 286 -19.83 9.86 -7.93
C ASP A 286 -18.69 9.10 -8.64
N GLU A 287 -18.17 9.65 -9.73
CA GLU A 287 -17.08 9.09 -10.51
C GLU A 287 -15.73 9.16 -9.76
N ILE A 288 -15.60 10.04 -8.76
CA ILE A 288 -14.38 10.26 -8.00
C ILE A 288 -14.42 9.44 -6.72
N LYS A 289 -13.45 8.54 -6.55
CA LYS A 289 -13.39 7.70 -5.35
C LYS A 289 -12.38 8.20 -4.34
N PHE A 290 -12.81 8.35 -3.09
CA PHE A 290 -11.95 8.61 -1.94
C PHE A 290 -11.83 7.35 -1.10
N ILE A 291 -10.59 6.93 -0.84
CA ILE A 291 -10.26 5.81 0.05
C ILE A 291 -9.42 6.35 1.19
N HIS A 292 -9.95 6.19 2.39
CA HIS A 292 -9.32 6.63 3.62
C HIS A 292 -8.64 5.45 4.30
N PHE A 293 -7.33 5.58 4.50
CA PHE A 293 -6.50 4.69 5.29
C PHE A 293 -6.38 5.24 6.71
N ASP A 294 -6.17 4.34 7.65
CA ASP A 294 -5.91 4.67 9.05
C ASP A 294 -4.69 3.92 9.58
N ASP A 295 -4.41 4.05 10.87
CA ASP A 295 -3.21 3.48 11.49
C ASP A 295 -3.17 1.95 11.44
N ARG A 296 -4.33 1.28 11.32
CA ARG A 296 -4.41 -0.17 11.20
C ARG A 296 -3.88 -0.64 9.85
N ASP A 297 -3.85 0.25 8.86
CA ASP A 297 -3.31 -0.05 7.54
C ASP A 297 -1.78 0.04 7.46
N ILE A 298 -1.12 0.52 8.51
CA ILE A 298 0.33 0.76 8.51
C ILE A 298 1.06 -0.59 8.55
N VAL A 299 1.65 -0.97 7.42
CA VAL A 299 2.48 -2.17 7.31
C VAL A 299 3.95 -1.76 7.47
N ARG A 300 4.40 -1.75 8.72
CA ARG A 300 5.80 -1.50 9.07
C ARG A 300 6.38 -2.69 9.81
N HIS A 301 7.69 -2.84 9.70
CA HIS A 301 8.44 -3.83 10.48
C HIS A 301 8.13 -3.71 11.98
N ALA A 302 8.02 -4.85 12.68
CA ALA A 302 7.66 -4.88 14.11
C ALA A 302 8.51 -3.98 14.99
N LEU A 303 9.82 -3.90 14.70
CA LEU A 303 10.73 -3.01 15.41
C LEU A 303 10.34 -1.53 15.25
N VAL A 304 9.98 -1.10 14.04
CA VAL A 304 9.58 0.29 13.77
C VAL A 304 8.30 0.62 14.54
N ARG A 305 7.32 -0.30 14.59
CA ARG A 305 6.11 -0.11 15.42
C ARG A 305 6.44 0.07 16.90
N LYS A 306 7.37 -0.74 17.43
CA LYS A 306 7.84 -0.62 18.83
C LYS A 306 8.55 0.71 19.09
N ILE A 307 9.38 1.17 18.15
CA ILE A 307 10.05 2.46 18.22
C ILE A 307 9.02 3.59 18.26
N VAL A 308 8.08 3.63 17.31
CA VAL A 308 7.03 4.67 17.26
C VAL A 308 6.23 4.69 18.56
N LYS A 309 5.78 3.53 19.05
CA LYS A 309 5.05 3.41 20.31
C LYS A 309 5.86 3.90 21.52
N ALA A 310 7.17 3.65 21.55
CA ALA A 310 8.04 4.17 22.60
C ALA A 310 8.12 5.71 22.57
N PHE A 311 8.21 6.31 21.38
CA PHE A 311 8.19 7.76 21.21
C PHE A 311 6.84 8.41 21.56
N GLU A 312 5.72 7.77 21.21
CA GLU A 312 4.38 8.25 21.59
C GLU A 312 4.14 8.20 23.10
N GLN A 313 4.70 7.19 23.78
CA GLN A 313 4.59 7.02 25.23
C GLN A 313 5.56 7.90 26.00
N SER A 314 6.72 8.24 25.40
CA SER A 314 7.60 9.27 25.92
C SER A 314 6.96 10.63 25.62
N LYS A 315 6.09 11.12 26.52
CA LYS A 315 5.75 12.55 26.57
C LYS A 315 7.00 13.34 26.99
N LEU A 316 7.97 13.47 26.09
CA LEU A 316 9.06 14.42 26.15
C LEU A 316 8.65 15.73 25.47
#